data_AF-A0A437K4P9-F1
#
_entry.id   AF-A0A437K4P9-F1
#
_cell.length_a   1.000
_cell.length_b   1.000
_cell.length_c   1.000
_cell.angle_alpha   90.00
_cell.angle_beta   90.00
_cell.angle_gamma   90.00
#
_symmetry.space_group_name_H-M   'P 1'
#
loop_
_entity.id
_entity.type
_entity.pdbx_description
1 polymer ?
#
loop_
_entity_poly.entity_id
_entity_poly.type
_entity_poly.pdbx_seq_one_letter_code
_entity_poly.pdbx_strand_id
1 'polypeptide(L)' 'MNKEIIKFIRKNYEMTQRDFAKVVNCSFALIALVEVGKRNVSKELENKVKTAFNIDDQDIQSITTIISEFTKGIPPFM' A
#
# COMPACT_ATOMS: atom_id res chain seq x y z
N MET A 1 2.92 7.72 -2.96
CA MET A 1 2.83 6.31 -2.48
C MET A 1 3.68 5.38 -3.35
N ASN A 2 4.15 4.23 -2.83
CA ASN A 2 4.93 3.22 -3.59
C ASN A 2 4.37 1.80 -3.40
N LYS A 3 4.95 0.81 -4.10
CA LYS A 3 4.49 -0.59 -4.09
C LYS A 3 4.51 -1.25 -2.70
N GLU A 4 5.48 -0.89 -1.85
CA GLU A 4 5.61 -1.49 -0.52
C GLU A 4 4.48 -1.00 0.40
N ILE A 5 4.09 0.27 0.28
CA ILE A 5 2.95 0.84 1.02
C ILE A 5 1.63 0.15 0.61
N ILE A 6 1.38 -0.04 -0.69
CA ILE A 6 0.21 -0.77 -1.19
C ILE A 6 0.16 -2.18 -0.59
N LYS A 7 1.29 -2.90 -0.66
CA LYS A 7 1.41 -4.27 -0.16
C LYS A 7 1.24 -4.33 1.36
N PHE A 8 1.77 -3.36 2.09
CA PHE A 8 1.64 -3.23 3.54
C PHE A 8 0.19 -3.03 3.93
N ILE A 9 -0.51 -2.04 3.36
CA ILE A 9 -1.94 -1.79 3.64
C ILE A 9 -2.72 -3.08 3.40
N ARG A 10 -2.59 -3.69 2.22
CA ARG A 10 -3.30 -4.94 1.91
C ARG A 10 -3.06 -6.04 2.95
N LYS A 11 -1.80 -6.23 3.35
CA LYS A 11 -1.43 -7.28 4.32
C LYS A 11 -1.93 -6.99 5.74
N ASN A 12 -1.97 -5.72 6.16
CA ASN A 12 -2.50 -5.32 7.47
C ASN A 12 -4.01 -5.59 7.59
N TYR A 13 -4.75 -5.44 6.50
CA TYR A 13 -6.18 -5.81 6.44
C TYR A 13 -6.41 -7.29 6.09
N GLU A 14 -5.37 -8.13 6.09
CA GLU A 14 -5.42 -9.57 5.79
C GLU A 14 -6.08 -9.91 4.45
N MET A 15 -6.04 -9.00 3.47
CA MET A 15 -6.71 -9.16 2.18
C MET A 15 -5.84 -9.90 1.15
N THR A 16 -6.49 -10.70 0.31
CA THR A 16 -5.89 -11.16 -0.95
C THR A 16 -5.74 -9.98 -1.92
N GLN A 17 -4.84 -10.10 -2.90
CA GLN A 17 -4.71 -9.07 -3.96
C GLN A 17 -6.02 -8.85 -4.73
N ARG A 18 -6.85 -9.90 -4.85
CA ARG A 18 -8.15 -9.82 -5.53
C ARG A 18 -9.17 -9.06 -4.70
N ASP A 19 -9.22 -9.29 -3.39
CA ASP A 19 -10.16 -8.59 -2.51
C ASP A 19 -9.79 -7.12 -2.37
N PHE A 20 -8.49 -6.84 -2.23
CA PHE A 20 -7.98 -5.47 -2.23
C PHE A 20 -8.33 -4.72 -3.51
N ALA A 21 -8.16 -5.36 -4.67
CA ALA A 21 -8.51 -4.75 -5.96
C ALA A 21 -10.00 -4.41 -6.05
N LYS A 22 -10.88 -5.25 -5.51
CA LYS A 22 -12.32 -4.97 -5.44
C LYS A 22 -12.62 -3.76 -4.54
N VAL A 23 -12.03 -3.72 -3.34
CA VAL A 23 -12.23 -2.63 -2.37
C VAL A 23 -11.75 -1.28 -2.93
N VAL A 24 -10.59 -1.26 -3.59
CA VAL A 24 -10.01 -0.06 -4.23
C VAL A 24 -10.70 0.29 -5.56
N ASN A 25 -11.63 -0.55 -6.03
CA ASN A 25 -12.29 -0.41 -7.33
C ASN A 25 -11.30 -0.29 -8.50
N CYS A 26 -10.45 -1.31 -8.65
CA CYS A 26 -9.51 -1.42 -9.75
C CYS A 26 -9.31 -2.88 -10.18
N SER A 27 -8.61 -3.09 -11.30
CA SER A 27 -8.36 -4.45 -11.79
C SER A 27 -7.36 -5.19 -10.88
N PHE A 28 -7.60 -6.48 -10.66
CA PHE A 28 -6.64 -7.36 -9.99
C PHE A 28 -5.25 -7.33 -10.64
N ALA A 29 -5.20 -7.32 -11.98
CA ALA A 29 -3.94 -7.27 -12.73
C ALA A 29 -3.12 -6.01 -12.42
N LEU A 30 -3.77 -4.87 -12.22
CA LEU A 30 -3.09 -3.63 -11.82
C LEU A 30 -2.40 -3.79 -10.46
N ILE A 31 -3.13 -4.27 -9.44
CA ILE A 31 -2.58 -4.50 -8.10
C ILE A 31 -1.42 -5.49 -8.14
N ALA A 32 -1.59 -6.62 -8.84
CA ALA A 32 -0.55 -7.62 -8.98
C ALA A 32 0.73 -7.04 -9.60
N LEU A 33 0.62 -6.30 -10.72
CA LEU A 33 1.75 -5.68 -11.41
C LEU A 33 2.43 -4.59 -10.57
N VAL A 34 1.66 -3.82 -9.80
CA VAL A 34 2.19 -2.80 -8.89
C VAL A 34 3.00 -3.45 -7.77
N GLU A 35 2.44 -4.47 -7.10
CA GLU A 35 3.12 -5.11 -5.97
C GLU A 35 4.41 -5.83 -6.37
N VAL A 36 4.49 -6.39 -7.58
CA VAL A 36 5.74 -6.97 -8.09
C VAL A 36 6.71 -5.93 -8.66
N GLY A 37 6.33 -4.65 -8.70
CA GLY A 37 7.16 -3.54 -9.21
C GLY A 37 7.26 -3.45 -10.72
N LYS A 38 6.37 -4.11 -11.47
CA LYS A 38 6.27 -3.99 -12.93
C LYS A 38 5.48 -2.75 -13.37
N ARG A 39 4.73 -2.13 -12.45
CA ARG A 39 4.06 -0.84 -12.63
C ARG A 39 4.27 0.04 -11.39
N ASN A 40 4.37 1.35 -11.61
CA ASN A 40 4.38 2.34 -10.53
C ASN A 40 2.95 2.60 -10.04
N VAL A 41 2.82 3.09 -8.80
CA VAL A 41 1.55 3.58 -8.26
C VAL A 41 1.23 4.91 -8.94
N SER A 42 0.14 4.96 -9.71
CA SER A 42 -0.33 6.21 -10.29
C SER A 42 -1.03 7.07 -9.24
N LYS A 43 -1.12 8.39 -9.47
CA LYS A 43 -1.88 9.29 -8.59
C LYS A 43 -3.35 8.88 -8.45
N GLU A 44 -3.95 8.37 -9.52
CA GLU A 44 -5.33 7.86 -9.48
C GLU A 44 -5.46 6.64 -8.55
N LEU A 45 -4.54 5.68 -8.66
CA LEU A 45 -4.55 4.50 -7.78
C LEU A 45 -4.31 4.91 -6.33
N GLU A 46 -3.36 5.83 -6.09
CA GLU A 46 -3.11 6.39 -4.76
C GLU A 46 -4.37 7.02 -4.18
N ASN A 47 -5.08 7.87 -4.94
CA ASN A 47 -6.32 8.50 -4.49
C ASN A 47 -7.40 7.46 -4.18
N LYS A 48 -7.56 6.44 -5.02
CA LYS A 48 -8.52 5.35 -4.77
C LYS A 48 -8.22 4.61 -3.47
N VAL A 49 -6.95 4.33 -3.18
CA VAL A 49 -6.53 3.68 -1.94
C VAL A 49 -6.79 4.58 -0.74
N LYS A 50 -6.40 5.86 -0.82
CA LYS A 50 -6.67 6.86 0.23
C LYS A 50 -8.16 6.93 0.56
N THR A 51 -9.01 7.01 -0.45
CA THR A 51 -10.47 7.04 -0.26
C THR A 51 -11.01 5.72 0.31
N ALA A 52 -10.60 4.57 -0.22
CA ALA A 52 -11.15 3.27 0.18
C ALA A 52 -10.83 2.89 1.63
N PHE A 53 -9.69 3.34 2.15
CA PHE A 53 -9.23 3.05 3.50
C PHE A 53 -9.26 4.26 4.45
N ASN A 54 -9.75 5.40 3.97
CA ASN A 54 -9.76 6.67 4.70
C ASN A 54 -8.38 7.04 5.28
N ILE A 55 -7.36 6.97 4.42
CA ILE A 55 -5.94 7.22 4.74
C ILE A 55 -5.54 8.59 4.18
N ASP A 56 -4.84 9.39 4.97
CA ASP A 56 -4.30 10.69 4.55
C ASP A 56 -2.77 10.69 4.34
N ASP A 57 -2.18 11.86 4.09
CA ASP A 57 -0.74 11.97 3.87
C ASP A 57 0.11 11.73 5.14
N GLN A 58 -0.44 11.99 6.33
CA GLN A 58 0.25 11.73 7.60
C GLN A 58 0.33 10.24 7.88
N ASP A 59 -0.75 9.50 7.61
CA ASP A 59 -0.76 8.04 7.71
C ASP A 59 0.26 7.41 6.76
N ILE A 60 0.35 7.91 5.52
CA ILE A 60 1.32 7.42 4.52
C ILE A 60 2.76 7.66 4.98
N GLN A 61 3.04 8.81 5.59
CA GLN A 61 4.37 9.09 6.15
C GLN A 61 4.68 8.12 7.29
N SER A 62 3.72 7.87 8.18
CA SER A 62 3.88 6.97 9.32
C SER A 62 4.15 5.53 8.85
N ILE A 63 3.39 5.03 7.87
CA ILE A 63 3.61 3.73 7.24
C ILE A 63 5.00 3.68 6.58
N THR A 64 5.42 4.76 5.92
CA THR A 64 6.75 4.82 5.28
C THR A 64 7.88 4.70 6.30
N THR A 65 7.77 5.38 7.44
CA THR A 65 8.72 5.29 8.55
C THR A 65 8.80 3.85 9.06
N ILE A 66 7.66 3.22 9.36
CA ILE A 66 7.57 1.83 9.84
C ILE A 66 8.26 0.88 8.84
N ILE A 67 7.91 0.97 7.55
CA ILE A 67 8.53 0.12 6.51
C ILE A 67 10.05 0.35 6.48
N SER A 68 10.50 1.60 6.57
CA SER A 68 11.93 1.93 6.53
C SER A 68 12.70 1.35 7.71
N GLU A 69 12.13 1.37 8.91
CA GLU A 69 12.70 0.80 10.13
C GLU A 69 12.83 -0.72 10.01
N PHE A 70 11.75 -1.40 9.60
CA PHE A 70 11.75 -2.84 9.32
C PHE A 70 12.80 -3.24 8.28
N THR A 71 12.93 -2.49 7.18
CA THR A 71 13.93 -2.81 6.14
C THR A 71 15.37 -2.59 6.59
N LYS A 72 15.60 -1.72 7.58
CA LYS A 72 16.93 -1.46 8.17
C LYS A 72 17.27 -2.41 9.33
N GLY A 73 16.35 -3.30 9.72
CA GLY A 73 16.52 -4.19 10.88
C GLY A 73 16.49 -3.46 12.22
N ILE A 74 15.97 -2.23 12.25
CA ILE A 74 15.79 -1.45 13.48
C ILE A 74 14.31 -1.59 13.84
N PRO A 75 13.95 -2.17 15.00
CA PRO A 75 12.55 -2.31 15.37
C PRO A 75 11.90 -0.92 15.51
N PRO A 76 10.68 -0.71 14.99
CA PRO A 76 9.92 0.49 15.30
C PRO A 76 9.68 0.47 16.82
N PHE A 77 9.86 1.61 17.47
CA PHE A 77 9.78 1.80 18.93
C PHE A 77 11.04 1.38 19.72
N MET A 78 12.02 2.28 19.76
CA MET A 78 12.89 2.51 20.93
C MET A 78 12.69 3.93 21.42
#